data_AF-A0A2V5W529-F1
#
_entry.id   AF-A0A2V5W529-F1
#
_cell.length_a   1.000
_cell.length_b   1.000
_cell.length_c   1.000
_cell.angle_alpha   90.00
_cell.angle_beta   90.00
_cell.angle_gamma   90.00
#
_symmetry.space_group_name_H-M   'P 1'
#
loop_
_entity.id
_entity.type
_entity.pdbx_description
1 polymer ?
#
loop_
_entity_poly.entity_id
_entity_poly.type
_entity_poly.pdbx_seq_one_letter_code
_entity_poly.pdbx_strand_id
1 'polypeptide(L)'
;MSALPWYILLLPLFAAAVIVLFTKRWPGVSSFLSVVAVLVSFAISCFVFATPDIQTIELTWIDLKPVLSVPLGFVLDDLAKTMLLLVTGVGAVIHVYSLGYMRDDSGKSRYFAALSFFMFSMLGVVVANNFVMMFIFWELVGVSSYLLIGHWFERDKAAEAAKKAFLTNRIGDFGFMLGILMAWVATGSVVFSEMNQELARIASYPEYLTVTALLIFCGAIGKSAQFPLHVWLPDAMEGPTPISALIHAATMVAAGVYMLVRVGFLIQASAQALWVISWIGTITALMAALIA
;
A
#
# COMPACT_ATOMS: atom_id res chain seq x y z
N MET A 1 -5.10 25.24 -5.76
CA MET A 1 -4.91 23.89 -5.19
C MET A 1 -6.26 23.22 -5.00
N SER A 2 -6.41 21.95 -5.37
CA SER A 2 -7.67 21.21 -5.26
C SER A 2 -7.72 20.31 -4.01
N ALA A 3 -8.89 20.21 -3.37
CA ALA A 3 -9.15 19.29 -2.27
C ALA A 3 -9.56 17.87 -2.73
N LEU A 4 -9.70 17.65 -4.04
CA LEU A 4 -10.16 16.38 -4.61
C LEU A 4 -9.38 15.14 -4.15
N PRO A 5 -8.03 15.17 -4.08
CA PRO A 5 -7.27 13.99 -3.69
C PRO A 5 -7.45 13.63 -2.21
N TRP A 6 -7.72 14.64 -1.37
CA TRP A 6 -8.07 14.43 0.04
C TRP A 6 -9.39 13.70 0.17
N TYR A 7 -10.38 14.02 -0.69
CA TYR A 7 -11.65 13.28 -0.70
C TYR A 7 -11.46 11.83 -1.16
N ILE A 8 -10.66 11.58 -2.21
CA ILE A 8 -10.36 10.20 -2.65
C ILE A 8 -9.83 9.36 -1.49
N LEU A 9 -8.86 9.91 -0.74
CA LEU A 9 -8.22 9.25 0.39
C LEU A 9 -9.16 9.10 1.60
N LEU A 10 -9.85 10.16 2.01
CA LEU A 10 -10.59 10.20 3.29
C LEU A 10 -11.98 9.57 3.23
N LEU A 11 -12.61 9.46 2.05
CA LEU A 11 -13.95 8.87 1.93
C LEU A 11 -14.01 7.42 2.43
N PRO A 12 -13.09 6.50 2.04
CA PRO A 12 -13.06 5.14 2.60
C PRO A 12 -12.78 5.12 4.10
N LEU A 13 -11.92 6.01 4.61
CA LEU A 13 -11.66 6.11 6.05
C LEU A 13 -12.91 6.54 6.82
N PHE A 14 -13.62 7.55 6.31
CA PHE A 14 -14.87 8.01 6.87
C PHE A 14 -15.91 6.89 6.91
N ALA A 15 -16.07 6.14 5.81
CA ALA A 15 -16.94 4.98 5.78
C ALA A 15 -16.54 3.94 6.84
N ALA A 16 -15.26 3.58 6.93
CA ALA A 16 -14.77 2.63 7.93
C ALA A 16 -15.07 3.09 9.37
N ALA A 17 -14.78 4.36 9.69
CA ALA A 17 -15.02 4.94 11.01
C ALA A 17 -16.51 4.95 11.37
N VAL A 18 -17.37 5.38 10.43
CA VAL A 18 -18.81 5.42 10.66
C VAL A 18 -19.40 4.02 10.81
N ILE A 19 -18.88 3.03 10.10
CA ILE A 19 -19.30 1.64 10.26
C ILE A 19 -18.94 1.12 11.66
N VAL A 20 -17.70 1.32 12.10
CA VAL A 20 -17.24 0.82 13.40
C VAL A 20 -17.97 1.50 14.56
N LEU A 21 -18.16 2.82 14.48
CA LEU A 21 -18.71 3.61 15.58
C LEU A 21 -20.23 3.61 15.64
N PHE A 22 -20.92 3.63 14.49
CA PHE A 22 -22.37 3.89 14.46
C PHE A 22 -23.17 2.77 13.78
N THR A 23 -22.76 2.29 12.61
CA THR A 23 -23.63 1.39 11.80
C THR A 23 -23.32 -0.10 11.95
N LYS A 24 -22.39 -0.49 12.84
CA LYS A 24 -21.97 -1.89 13.05
C LYS A 24 -23.12 -2.87 13.26
N ARG A 25 -24.22 -2.42 13.87
CA ARG A 25 -25.42 -3.26 14.12
C ARG A 25 -26.29 -3.45 12.89
N TRP A 26 -26.10 -2.66 11.83
CA TRP A 26 -26.98 -2.57 10.67
C TRP A 26 -26.22 -2.93 9.38
N PRO A 27 -26.07 -4.24 9.06
CA PRO A 27 -25.24 -4.72 7.95
C PRO A 27 -25.55 -4.11 6.59
N GLY A 28 -26.83 -3.87 6.29
CA GLY A 28 -27.26 -3.25 5.05
C GLY A 28 -26.69 -1.83 4.90
N VAL A 29 -26.85 -1.00 5.93
CA VAL A 29 -26.34 0.39 5.93
C VAL A 29 -24.81 0.41 5.89
N SER A 30 -24.13 -0.47 6.64
CA SER A 30 -22.67 -0.56 6.60
C SER A 30 -22.14 -0.88 5.20
N SER A 31 -22.73 -1.88 4.56
CA SER A 31 -22.32 -2.28 3.22
C SER A 31 -22.63 -1.22 2.16
N PHE A 32 -23.78 -0.53 2.27
CA PHE A 32 -24.15 0.56 1.38
C PHE A 32 -23.18 1.74 1.51
N LEU A 33 -22.87 2.17 2.74
CA LEU A 33 -21.94 3.28 2.98
C LEU A 33 -20.55 3.00 2.41
N SER A 34 -20.03 1.79 2.64
CA SER A 34 -18.74 1.35 2.13
C SER A 34 -18.68 1.35 0.60
N VAL A 35 -19.71 0.80 -0.07
CA VAL A 35 -19.80 0.76 -1.54
C VAL A 35 -19.91 2.16 -2.13
N VAL A 36 -20.78 3.02 -1.58
CA VAL A 36 -20.93 4.40 -2.06
C VAL A 36 -19.64 5.18 -1.91
N ALA A 37 -18.94 5.06 -0.77
CA ALA A 37 -17.67 5.76 -0.55
C ALA A 37 -16.63 5.40 -1.62
N VAL A 38 -16.47 4.11 -1.95
CA VAL A 38 -15.50 3.68 -2.97
C VAL A 38 -15.93 4.04 -4.38
N LEU A 39 -17.24 3.97 -4.71
CA LEU A 39 -17.74 4.42 -6.02
C LEU A 39 -17.52 5.92 -6.23
N VAL A 40 -17.72 6.73 -5.20
CA VAL A 40 -17.42 8.17 -5.25
C VAL A 40 -15.91 8.40 -5.40
N SER A 41 -15.07 7.69 -4.63
CA SER A 41 -13.61 7.75 -4.80
C SER A 41 -13.17 7.36 -6.22
N PHE A 42 -13.79 6.36 -6.84
CA PHE A 42 -13.51 5.97 -8.22
C PHE A 42 -13.94 7.05 -9.22
N ALA A 43 -15.14 7.63 -9.07
CA ALA A 43 -15.61 8.71 -9.92
C ALA A 43 -14.68 9.94 -9.86
N ILE A 44 -14.24 10.32 -8.65
CA ILE A 44 -13.26 11.41 -8.49
C ILE A 44 -11.90 11.00 -9.09
N SER A 45 -11.47 9.75 -8.96
CA SER A 45 -10.23 9.26 -9.57
C SER A 45 -10.26 9.33 -11.11
N CYS A 46 -11.38 8.98 -11.74
CA CYS A 46 -11.58 9.17 -13.19
C CYS A 46 -11.47 10.64 -13.59
N PHE A 47 -12.05 11.54 -12.79
CA PHE A 47 -11.96 12.98 -13.02
C PHE A 47 -10.51 13.50 -12.88
N VAL A 48 -9.80 13.05 -11.84
CA VAL A 48 -8.38 13.39 -11.62
C VAL A 48 -7.49 12.86 -12.73
N PHE A 49 -7.79 11.66 -13.27
CA PHE A 49 -7.07 11.08 -14.40
C PHE A 49 -7.26 11.89 -15.69
N ALA A 50 -8.49 12.35 -15.96
CA ALA A 50 -8.80 13.14 -17.15
C ALA A 50 -8.29 14.60 -17.08
N THR A 51 -7.98 15.10 -15.89
CA THR A 51 -7.56 16.49 -15.69
C THR A 51 -6.03 16.59 -15.65
N PRO A 52 -5.41 17.38 -16.56
CA PRO A 52 -3.98 17.67 -16.49
C PRO A 52 -3.68 18.63 -15.32
N ASP A 53 -2.48 18.52 -14.74
CA ASP A 53 -1.91 19.48 -13.78
C ASP A 53 -2.79 19.91 -12.60
N ILE A 54 -3.20 18.94 -11.79
CA ILE A 54 -3.87 19.21 -10.51
C ILE A 54 -2.84 19.59 -9.45
N GLN A 55 -2.81 20.86 -9.07
CA GLN A 55 -2.06 21.30 -7.90
C GLN A 55 -2.72 20.78 -6.61
N THR A 56 -1.95 20.06 -5.80
CA THR A 56 -2.37 19.47 -4.53
C THR A 56 -2.10 20.43 -3.38
N ILE A 57 -2.87 20.30 -2.29
CA ILE A 57 -2.61 21.03 -1.05
C ILE A 57 -1.59 20.22 -0.24
N GLU A 58 -0.44 20.80 0.05
CA GLU A 58 0.54 20.22 0.98
C GLU A 58 0.32 20.79 2.38
N LEU A 59 0.19 19.89 3.36
CA LEU A 59 0.12 20.24 4.77
C LEU A 59 1.46 19.91 5.42
N THR A 60 1.96 20.75 6.31
CA THR A 60 3.16 20.41 7.08
C THR A 60 2.76 19.49 8.23
N TRP A 61 3.38 18.31 8.35
CA TRP A 61 3.08 17.36 9.42
C TRP A 61 4.10 17.38 10.54
N ILE A 62 5.39 17.28 10.19
CA ILE A 62 6.51 17.40 11.14
C ILE A 62 7.44 18.50 10.62
N ASP A 63 7.71 19.52 11.44
CA ASP A 63 8.71 20.56 11.16
C ASP A 63 9.69 20.67 12.33
N LEU A 64 10.84 20.01 12.20
CA LEU A 64 11.95 20.01 13.15
C LEU A 64 13.21 20.56 12.46
N LYS A 65 13.10 21.71 11.78
CA LYS A 65 14.24 22.33 11.09
C LYS A 65 15.38 22.67 12.06
N PRO A 66 16.65 22.45 11.64
CA PRO A 66 17.11 22.02 10.32
C PRO A 66 17.20 20.49 10.13
N VAL A 67 16.70 19.68 11.06
CA VAL A 67 16.94 18.23 11.13
C VAL A 67 15.99 17.42 10.26
N LEU A 68 14.68 17.67 10.33
CA LEU A 68 13.68 16.89 9.61
C LEU A 68 12.45 17.75 9.27
N SER A 69 12.02 17.68 8.01
CA SER A 69 10.77 18.26 7.53
C SER A 69 9.98 17.19 6.79
N VAL A 70 8.77 16.88 7.26
CA VAL A 70 7.89 15.88 6.63
C VAL A 70 6.58 16.56 6.26
N PRO A 71 6.36 16.87 4.97
CA PRO A 71 5.06 17.32 4.50
C PRO A 71 4.10 16.13 4.35
N LEU A 72 2.83 16.32 4.71
CA LEU A 72 1.71 15.56 4.18
C LEU A 72 1.30 16.17 2.85
N GLY A 73 1.98 15.74 1.78
CA GLY A 73 1.70 16.16 0.41
C GLY A 73 1.32 14.98 -0.48
N PHE A 74 0.70 15.29 -1.61
CA PHE A 74 0.28 14.29 -2.59
C PHE A 74 1.04 14.45 -3.91
N VAL A 75 1.58 13.33 -4.40
CA VAL A 75 2.07 13.21 -5.77
C VAL A 75 0.94 12.70 -6.66
N LEU A 76 0.64 13.46 -7.71
CA LEU A 76 -0.35 13.11 -8.75
C LEU A 76 0.28 13.17 -10.14
N ASP A 77 1.40 12.49 -10.30
CA ASP A 77 1.96 12.22 -11.63
C ASP A 77 1.22 11.05 -12.31
N ASP A 78 1.59 10.75 -13.55
CA ASP A 78 0.90 9.73 -14.35
C ASP A 78 0.92 8.34 -13.71
N LEU A 79 2.00 8.01 -13.00
CA LEU A 79 2.12 6.76 -12.24
C LEU A 79 1.10 6.70 -11.09
N ALA A 80 1.02 7.77 -10.27
CA ALA A 80 0.05 7.83 -9.17
C ALA A 80 -1.39 7.87 -9.69
N LYS A 81 -1.69 8.65 -10.74
CA LYS A 81 -3.03 8.73 -11.35
C LYS A 81 -3.48 7.37 -11.89
N THR A 82 -2.61 6.65 -12.59
CA THR A 82 -2.91 5.32 -13.11
C THR A 82 -3.18 4.33 -11.97
N MET A 83 -2.35 4.34 -10.93
CA MET A 83 -2.52 3.44 -9.80
C MET A 83 -3.76 3.79 -8.96
N LEU A 84 -4.10 5.08 -8.81
CA LEU A 84 -5.36 5.52 -8.19
C LEU A 84 -6.58 4.96 -8.92
N LEU A 85 -6.60 5.07 -10.25
CA LEU A 85 -7.68 4.54 -11.08
C LEU A 85 -7.80 3.01 -10.94
N LEU A 86 -6.67 2.30 -10.95
CA LEU A 86 -6.64 0.84 -10.81
C LEU A 86 -7.14 0.40 -9.43
N VAL A 87 -6.61 0.99 -8.35
CA VAL A 87 -6.98 0.63 -6.97
C VAL A 87 -8.46 0.96 -6.71
N THR A 88 -8.93 2.15 -7.07
CA THR A 88 -10.34 2.53 -6.86
C THR A 88 -11.31 1.76 -7.77
N GLY A 89 -10.93 1.48 -9.02
CA GLY A 89 -11.75 0.74 -9.97
C GLY A 89 -11.92 -0.72 -9.57
N VAL A 90 -10.81 -1.45 -9.37
CA VAL A 90 -10.86 -2.85 -8.89
C VAL A 90 -11.48 -2.91 -7.49
N GLY A 91 -11.16 -1.94 -6.63
CA GLY A 91 -11.79 -1.79 -5.31
C GLY A 91 -13.31 -1.69 -5.42
N ALA A 92 -13.85 -0.83 -6.28
CA ALA A 92 -15.29 -0.68 -6.49
C ALA A 92 -15.96 -1.98 -6.94
N VAL A 93 -15.38 -2.68 -7.92
CA VAL A 93 -15.90 -3.98 -8.38
C VAL A 93 -15.94 -4.99 -7.24
N ILE A 94 -14.88 -5.05 -6.43
CA ILE A 94 -14.79 -5.98 -5.30
C ILE A 94 -15.79 -5.61 -4.19
N HIS A 95 -16.02 -4.33 -3.92
CA HIS A 95 -17.02 -3.89 -2.96
C HIS A 95 -18.44 -4.31 -3.39
N VAL A 96 -18.77 -4.14 -4.68
CA VAL A 96 -20.05 -4.58 -5.24
C VAL A 96 -20.18 -6.10 -5.20
N TYR A 97 -19.14 -6.84 -5.60
CA TYR A 97 -19.13 -8.31 -5.54
C TYR A 97 -19.32 -8.83 -4.09
N SER A 98 -18.70 -8.14 -3.12
CA SER A 98 -18.80 -8.49 -1.71
C SER A 98 -20.22 -8.37 -1.14
N LEU A 99 -21.11 -7.59 -1.76
CA LEU A 99 -22.51 -7.49 -1.32
C LEU A 99 -23.25 -8.83 -1.42
N GLY A 100 -22.99 -9.56 -2.50
CA GLY A 100 -23.54 -10.89 -2.76
C GLY A 100 -22.81 -11.97 -1.96
N TYR A 101 -21.47 -11.94 -1.98
CA TYR A 101 -20.64 -12.96 -1.30
C TYR A 101 -20.85 -12.96 0.22
N MET A 102 -20.91 -11.78 0.86
CA MET A 102 -21.07 -11.64 2.31
C MET A 102 -22.54 -11.47 2.74
N ARG A 103 -23.51 -11.94 1.94
CA ARG A 103 -24.94 -11.70 2.19
C ARG A 103 -25.39 -12.27 3.54
N ASP A 104 -24.99 -13.50 3.82
CA ASP A 104 -25.45 -14.28 4.97
C ASP A 104 -24.40 -14.39 6.10
N ASP A 105 -23.27 -13.67 5.98
CA ASP A 105 -22.20 -13.65 6.98
C ASP A 105 -22.53 -12.69 8.14
N SER A 106 -22.45 -13.20 9.37
CA SER A 106 -22.75 -12.41 10.59
C SER A 106 -21.78 -11.25 10.80
N GLY A 107 -20.57 -11.34 10.24
CA GLY A 107 -19.50 -10.35 10.32
C GLY A 107 -19.52 -9.30 9.22
N LYS A 108 -20.57 -9.23 8.38
CA LYS A 108 -20.65 -8.33 7.21
C LYS A 108 -20.24 -6.87 7.49
N SER A 109 -20.71 -6.25 8.58
CA SER A 109 -20.33 -4.86 8.91
C SER A 109 -18.83 -4.74 9.23
N ARG A 110 -18.24 -5.69 9.96
CA ARG A 110 -16.79 -5.70 10.26
C ARG A 110 -15.98 -5.84 8.98
N TYR A 111 -16.42 -6.72 8.09
CA TYR A 111 -15.80 -6.94 6.79
C TYR A 111 -15.76 -5.65 5.95
N PHE A 112 -16.89 -4.97 5.77
CA PHE A 112 -16.94 -3.74 4.95
C PHE A 112 -16.17 -2.58 5.61
N ALA A 113 -16.12 -2.49 6.94
CA ALA A 113 -15.25 -1.53 7.62
C ALA A 113 -13.77 -1.80 7.35
N ALA A 114 -13.33 -3.06 7.50
CA ALA A 114 -11.94 -3.44 7.24
C ALA A 114 -11.57 -3.28 5.77
N LEU A 115 -12.51 -3.55 4.85
CA LEU A 115 -12.32 -3.40 3.41
C LEU A 115 -12.15 -1.91 3.02
N SER A 116 -12.96 -1.01 3.58
CA SER A 116 -12.79 0.44 3.37
C SER A 116 -11.54 0.99 4.03
N PHE A 117 -11.15 0.47 5.19
CA PHE A 117 -9.89 0.82 5.85
C PHE A 117 -8.67 0.38 5.03
N PHE A 118 -8.74 -0.80 4.41
CA PHE A 118 -7.73 -1.26 3.46
C PHE A 118 -7.63 -0.35 2.24
N MET A 119 -8.77 0.07 1.67
CA MET A 119 -8.80 1.04 0.56
C MET A 119 -8.12 2.37 0.94
N PHE A 120 -8.46 2.94 2.10
CA PHE A 120 -7.78 4.13 2.62
C PHE A 120 -6.26 3.92 2.71
N SER A 121 -5.85 2.79 3.27
CA SER A 121 -4.44 2.45 3.45
C SER A 121 -3.70 2.39 2.12
N MET A 122 -4.26 1.66 1.14
CA MET A 122 -3.64 1.50 -0.17
C MET A 122 -3.61 2.81 -0.96
N LEU A 123 -4.69 3.60 -0.93
CA LEU A 123 -4.72 4.91 -1.60
C LEU A 123 -3.65 5.85 -1.03
N GLY A 124 -3.43 5.80 0.28
CA GLY A 124 -2.38 6.56 0.95
C GLY A 124 -0.96 6.18 0.50
N VAL A 125 -0.69 4.89 0.28
CA VAL A 125 0.60 4.43 -0.32
C VAL A 125 0.79 5.04 -1.70
N VAL A 126 -0.27 5.08 -2.51
CA VAL A 126 -0.21 5.58 -3.89
C VAL A 126 0.07 7.08 -3.91
N VAL A 127 -0.64 7.88 -3.12
CA VAL A 127 -0.50 9.35 -3.19
C VAL A 127 0.71 9.90 -2.42
N ALA A 128 1.41 9.07 -1.64
CA ALA A 128 2.52 9.52 -0.80
C ALA A 128 3.64 10.20 -1.63
N ASN A 129 4.04 11.40 -1.22
CA ASN A 129 5.15 12.15 -1.83
C ASN A 129 6.52 11.94 -1.13
N ASN A 130 6.53 11.21 0.00
CA ASN A 130 7.71 10.98 0.81
C ASN A 130 7.68 9.58 1.45
N PHE A 131 8.85 9.10 1.86
CA PHE A 131 9.01 7.77 2.45
C PHE A 131 8.26 7.58 3.77
N VAL A 132 8.16 8.62 4.61
CA VAL A 132 7.54 8.50 5.93
C VAL A 132 6.03 8.30 5.79
N MET A 133 5.38 9.11 4.96
CA MET A 133 3.97 8.95 4.64
C MET A 133 3.72 7.59 3.98
N MET A 134 4.56 7.20 3.02
CA MET A 134 4.46 5.89 2.38
C MET A 134 4.54 4.76 3.42
N PHE A 135 5.51 4.81 4.35
CA PHE A 135 5.71 3.80 5.38
C PHE A 135 4.54 3.72 6.36
N ILE A 136 3.95 4.84 6.76
CA ILE A 136 2.73 4.84 7.60
C ILE A 136 1.61 4.09 6.89
N PHE A 137 1.33 4.43 5.63
CA PHE A 137 0.27 3.77 4.88
C PHE A 137 0.60 2.31 4.54
N TRP A 138 1.86 1.99 4.35
CA TRP A 138 2.38 0.65 4.14
C TRP A 138 2.10 -0.28 5.32
N GLU A 139 2.30 0.24 6.52
CA GLU A 139 1.99 -0.41 7.79
C GLU A 139 0.48 -0.58 7.96
N LEU A 140 -0.31 0.44 7.64
CA LEU A 140 -1.77 0.36 7.66
C LEU A 140 -2.31 -0.69 6.66
N VAL A 141 -1.68 -0.86 5.48
CA VAL A 141 -1.99 -1.95 4.54
C VAL A 141 -1.72 -3.31 5.20
N GLY A 142 -0.63 -3.44 5.98
CA GLY A 142 -0.34 -4.67 6.73
C GLY A 142 -1.35 -4.97 7.84
N VAL A 143 -1.76 -3.95 8.60
CA VAL A 143 -2.77 -4.11 9.67
C VAL A 143 -4.15 -4.43 9.08
N SER A 144 -4.55 -3.73 8.03
CA SER A 144 -5.83 -3.98 7.37
C SER A 144 -5.88 -5.35 6.69
N SER A 145 -4.79 -5.82 6.09
CA SER A 145 -4.73 -7.18 5.54
C SER A 145 -4.80 -8.25 6.64
N TYR A 146 -4.14 -8.04 7.79
CA TYR A 146 -4.29 -8.92 8.96
C TYR A 146 -5.74 -9.07 9.40
N LEU A 147 -6.48 -7.95 9.50
CA LEU A 147 -7.90 -7.96 9.87
C LEU A 147 -8.79 -8.67 8.84
N LEU A 148 -8.45 -8.56 7.56
CA LEU A 148 -9.22 -9.14 6.46
C LEU A 148 -8.94 -10.64 6.31
N ILE A 149 -7.68 -11.07 6.33
CA ILE A 149 -7.30 -12.50 6.29
C ILE A 149 -7.88 -13.21 7.52
N GLY A 150 -7.76 -12.59 8.69
CA GLY A 150 -8.32 -13.09 9.95
C GLY A 150 -9.81 -12.83 10.14
N HIS A 151 -10.60 -12.59 9.08
CA HIS A 151 -12.02 -12.25 9.23
C HIS A 151 -12.79 -13.34 10.00
N TRP A 152 -12.53 -14.61 9.71
CA TRP A 152 -13.08 -15.75 10.44
C TRP A 152 -12.12 -16.22 11.55
N PHE A 153 -11.75 -15.31 12.45
CA PHE A 153 -10.79 -15.54 13.53
C PHE A 153 -11.13 -16.69 14.49
N GLU A 154 -12.37 -17.17 14.52
CA GLU A 154 -12.77 -18.34 15.30
C GLU A 154 -12.20 -19.65 14.74
N ARG A 155 -11.73 -19.64 13.48
CA ARG A 155 -11.01 -20.77 12.87
C ARG A 155 -9.51 -20.59 13.10
N ASP A 156 -8.91 -21.54 13.81
CA ASP A 156 -7.47 -21.53 14.10
C ASP A 156 -6.60 -21.32 12.84
N LYS A 157 -6.96 -21.99 11.73
CA LYS A 157 -6.25 -21.83 10.45
C LYS A 157 -6.23 -20.39 9.94
N ALA A 158 -7.36 -19.68 10.01
CA ALA A 158 -7.45 -18.29 9.55
C ALA A 158 -6.68 -17.34 10.48
N ALA A 159 -6.71 -17.59 11.79
CA ALA A 159 -5.94 -16.83 12.76
C ALA A 159 -4.42 -17.03 12.59
N GLU A 160 -3.96 -18.27 12.38
CA GLU A 160 -2.56 -18.57 12.08
C GLU A 160 -2.11 -17.96 10.75
N ALA A 161 -2.93 -18.07 9.70
CA ALA A 161 -2.66 -17.47 8.41
C ALA A 161 -2.49 -15.95 8.49
N ALA A 162 -3.40 -15.27 9.19
CA ALA A 162 -3.33 -13.82 9.40
C ALA A 162 -2.04 -13.44 10.15
N LYS A 163 -1.71 -14.15 11.24
CA LYS A 163 -0.47 -13.93 12.00
C LYS A 163 0.78 -14.13 11.14
N LYS A 164 0.83 -15.23 10.38
CA LYS A 164 1.95 -15.51 9.47
C LYS A 164 2.11 -14.38 8.46
N ALA A 165 1.03 -13.96 7.80
CA ALA A 165 1.06 -12.85 6.87
C ALA A 165 1.56 -11.56 7.51
N PHE A 166 1.06 -11.20 8.69
CA PHE A 166 1.49 -9.99 9.37
C PHE A 166 2.97 -10.01 9.76
N LEU A 167 3.44 -11.13 10.34
CA LEU A 167 4.83 -11.28 10.79
C LEU A 167 5.81 -11.35 9.62
N THR A 168 5.49 -12.09 8.55
CA THR A 168 6.37 -12.20 7.38
C THR A 168 6.50 -10.84 6.68
N ASN A 169 5.43 -10.07 6.57
CA ASN A 169 5.50 -8.71 6.05
C ASN A 169 6.33 -7.79 6.96
N ARG A 170 6.16 -7.90 8.29
CA ARG A 170 6.90 -7.10 9.27
C ARG A 170 8.42 -7.25 9.14
N ILE A 171 8.91 -8.43 8.79
CA ILE A 171 10.34 -8.68 8.55
C ILE A 171 10.83 -7.84 7.36
N GLY A 172 10.07 -7.80 6.26
CA GLY A 172 10.36 -6.94 5.11
C GLY A 172 10.28 -5.46 5.47
N ASP A 173 9.27 -5.07 6.25
CA ASP A 173 9.02 -3.70 6.68
C ASP A 173 10.15 -3.17 7.59
N PHE A 174 10.80 -4.04 8.37
CA PHE A 174 12.00 -3.68 9.14
C PHE A 174 13.19 -3.32 8.23
N GLY A 175 13.44 -4.13 7.19
CA GLY A 175 14.45 -3.79 6.18
C GLY A 175 14.11 -2.49 5.47
N PHE A 176 12.85 -2.29 5.10
CA PHE A 176 12.38 -1.06 4.47
C PHE A 176 12.64 0.17 5.35
N MET A 177 12.31 0.09 6.63
CA MET A 177 12.56 1.16 7.60
C MET A 177 14.04 1.53 7.70
N LEU A 178 14.94 0.54 7.75
CA LEU A 178 16.39 0.78 7.73
C LEU A 178 16.84 1.45 6.43
N GLY A 179 16.28 1.04 5.29
CA GLY A 179 16.53 1.67 4.00
C GLY A 179 16.11 3.15 3.97
N ILE A 180 14.94 3.48 4.52
CA ILE A 180 14.47 4.86 4.66
C ILE A 180 15.44 5.68 5.51
N LEU A 181 15.88 5.15 6.66
CA LEU A 181 16.82 5.83 7.54
C LEU A 181 18.17 6.07 6.86
N MET A 182 18.70 5.08 6.14
CA MET A 182 19.95 5.24 5.39
C MET A 182 19.84 6.27 4.27
N ALA A 183 18.72 6.27 3.54
CA ALA A 183 18.48 7.22 2.48
C ALA A 183 18.33 8.65 3.03
N TRP A 184 17.66 8.81 4.17
CA TRP A 184 17.55 10.09 4.89
C TRP A 184 18.91 10.59 5.37
N VAL A 185 19.76 9.73 5.96
CA VAL A 185 21.12 10.13 6.38
C VAL A 185 21.97 10.61 5.21
N ALA A 186 21.86 9.98 4.04
CA ALA A 186 22.65 10.35 2.87
C ALA A 186 22.14 11.60 2.14
N THR A 187 20.82 11.81 2.08
CA THR A 187 20.22 12.92 1.31
C THR A 187 19.78 14.10 2.17
N GLY A 188 19.61 13.91 3.47
CA GLY A 188 19.04 14.91 4.38
C GLY A 188 17.53 15.07 4.28
N SER A 189 16.86 14.35 3.36
CA SER A 189 15.41 14.44 3.14
C SER A 189 14.75 13.06 3.04
N VAL A 190 13.45 13.03 3.26
CA VAL A 190 12.57 11.87 3.03
C VAL A 190 11.63 12.08 1.84
N VAL A 191 11.63 13.28 1.26
CA VAL A 191 10.76 13.69 0.14
C VAL A 191 11.42 13.27 -1.17
N PHE A 192 10.68 12.56 -2.02
CA PHE A 192 11.26 11.92 -3.21
C PHE A 192 11.91 12.91 -4.18
N SER A 193 11.31 14.09 -4.38
CA SER A 193 11.84 15.13 -5.27
C SER A 193 13.17 15.71 -4.77
N GLU A 194 13.28 15.97 -3.46
CA GLU A 194 14.50 16.47 -2.81
C GLU A 194 15.60 15.41 -2.81
N MET A 195 15.25 14.16 -2.50
CA MET A 195 16.19 13.04 -2.54
C MET A 195 16.78 12.81 -3.93
N ASN A 196 15.99 13.01 -4.98
CA ASN A 196 16.46 12.90 -6.36
C ASN A 196 17.47 14.00 -6.72
N GLN A 197 17.35 15.20 -6.14
CA GLN A 197 18.33 16.28 -6.34
C GLN A 197 19.67 15.95 -5.67
N GLU A 198 19.62 15.26 -4.52
CA GLU A 198 20.81 14.84 -3.76
C GLU A 198 21.36 13.46 -4.21
N LEU A 199 20.84 12.89 -5.29
CA LEU A 199 21.22 11.56 -5.77
C LEU A 199 22.73 11.44 -6.04
N ALA A 200 23.37 12.50 -6.54
CA ALA A 200 24.81 12.52 -6.80
C ALA A 200 25.65 12.31 -5.54
N ARG A 201 25.16 12.77 -4.38
CA ARG A 201 25.84 12.61 -3.08
C ARG A 201 25.86 11.15 -2.66
N ILE A 202 24.72 10.46 -2.72
CA ILE A 202 24.65 9.04 -2.35
C ILE A 202 25.36 8.15 -3.39
N ALA A 203 25.29 8.51 -4.69
CA ALA A 203 25.97 7.78 -5.76
C ALA A 203 27.50 7.84 -5.67
N SER A 204 28.06 8.82 -4.95
CA SER A 204 29.49 8.89 -4.65
C SER A 204 29.96 7.76 -3.70
N TYR A 205 29.04 7.06 -3.04
CA TYR A 205 29.30 5.92 -2.15
C TYR A 205 28.54 4.68 -2.66
N PRO A 206 29.06 3.97 -3.69
CA PRO A 206 28.30 2.92 -4.39
C PRO A 206 27.85 1.74 -3.49
N GLU A 207 28.67 1.35 -2.53
CA GLU A 207 28.34 0.28 -1.57
C GLU A 207 27.18 0.71 -0.66
N TYR A 208 27.23 1.93 -0.14
CA TYR A 208 26.18 2.49 0.70
C TYR A 208 24.86 2.61 -0.06
N LEU A 209 24.90 3.09 -1.30
CA LEU A 209 23.75 3.16 -2.19
C LEU A 209 23.14 1.77 -2.43
N THR A 210 24.00 0.77 -2.69
CA THR A 210 23.54 -0.61 -2.93
C THR A 210 22.85 -1.19 -1.70
N VAL A 211 23.44 -1.05 -0.52
CA VAL A 211 22.81 -1.51 0.74
C VAL A 211 21.49 -0.78 0.98
N THR A 212 21.45 0.54 0.78
CA THR A 212 20.23 1.35 0.92
C THR A 212 19.12 0.86 -0.01
N ALA A 213 19.44 0.65 -1.30
CA ALA A 213 18.50 0.16 -2.31
C ALA A 213 17.99 -1.25 -1.99
N LEU A 214 18.87 -2.16 -1.53
CA LEU A 214 18.47 -3.52 -1.15
C LEU A 214 17.61 -3.55 0.11
N LEU A 215 17.88 -2.69 1.09
CA LEU A 215 17.04 -2.55 2.28
C LEU A 215 15.65 -2.01 1.94
N ILE A 216 15.56 -1.01 1.06
CA ILE A 216 14.27 -0.56 0.51
C ILE A 216 13.57 -1.71 -0.21
N PHE A 217 14.31 -2.48 -1.01
CA PHE A 217 13.78 -3.66 -1.70
C PHE A 217 13.27 -4.75 -0.75
N CYS A 218 13.80 -4.91 0.46
CA CYS A 218 13.26 -5.83 1.46
C CYS A 218 11.76 -5.59 1.75
N GLY A 219 11.32 -4.32 1.75
CA GLY A 219 9.90 -3.98 1.85
C GLY A 219 9.11 -4.57 0.69
N ALA A 220 9.59 -4.37 -0.54
CA ALA A 220 8.95 -4.91 -1.74
C ALA A 220 8.92 -6.46 -1.73
N ILE A 221 10.00 -7.12 -1.28
CA ILE A 221 10.02 -8.58 -1.13
C ILE A 221 8.90 -9.05 -0.20
N GLY A 222 8.72 -8.37 0.94
CA GLY A 222 7.65 -8.69 1.91
C GLY A 222 6.25 -8.53 1.32
N LYS A 223 5.89 -7.30 0.91
CA LYS A 223 4.52 -6.97 0.44
C LYS A 223 4.16 -7.65 -0.88
N SER A 224 5.11 -7.80 -1.80
CA SER A 224 4.91 -8.49 -3.08
C SER A 224 5.14 -9.99 -3.02
N ALA A 225 5.30 -10.56 -1.82
CA ALA A 225 5.48 -11.98 -1.60
C ALA A 225 6.54 -12.61 -2.53
N GLN A 226 7.69 -11.93 -2.66
CA GLN A 226 8.81 -12.45 -3.43
C GLN A 226 9.61 -13.44 -2.59
N PHE A 227 10.38 -14.31 -3.25
CA PHE A 227 11.34 -15.14 -2.55
C PHE A 227 12.32 -14.27 -1.73
N PRO A 228 12.62 -14.61 -0.47
CA PRO A 228 12.18 -15.80 0.29
C PRO A 228 10.86 -15.60 1.08
N LEU A 229 10.34 -14.38 1.19
CA LEU A 229 9.18 -14.04 2.02
C LEU A 229 7.81 -14.41 1.40
N HIS A 230 7.77 -15.09 0.26
CA HIS A 230 6.55 -15.53 -0.43
C HIS A 230 5.58 -16.41 0.38
N VAL A 231 6.07 -17.08 1.42
CA VAL A 231 5.37 -18.15 2.16
C VAL A 231 4.05 -17.73 2.82
N TRP A 232 3.79 -16.45 3.00
CA TRP A 232 2.53 -15.99 3.58
C TRP A 232 1.38 -15.94 2.57
N LEU A 233 1.69 -15.82 1.29
CA LEU A 233 0.70 -15.56 0.24
C LEU A 233 -0.28 -16.72 0.03
N PRO A 234 0.16 -18.01 0.00
CA PRO A 234 -0.78 -19.12 -0.14
C PRO A 234 -1.74 -19.24 1.04
N ASP A 235 -1.27 -19.03 2.27
CA ASP A 235 -2.08 -19.15 3.48
C ASP A 235 -3.09 -17.99 3.60
N ALA A 236 -2.80 -16.83 3.01
CA ALA A 236 -3.72 -15.69 2.96
C ALA A 236 -5.06 -16.01 2.27
N MET A 237 -5.14 -17.12 1.53
CA MET A 237 -6.37 -17.63 0.91
C MET A 237 -7.40 -18.18 1.92
N GLU A 238 -7.08 -18.28 3.21
CA GLU A 238 -8.06 -18.55 4.27
C GLU A 238 -9.05 -17.39 4.46
N GLY A 239 -8.71 -16.19 3.99
CA GLY A 239 -9.62 -15.05 3.98
C GLY A 239 -10.76 -15.20 2.97
N PRO A 240 -11.84 -14.41 3.09
CA PRO A 240 -12.91 -14.38 2.09
C PRO A 240 -12.38 -14.12 0.67
N THR A 241 -12.93 -14.82 -0.33
CA THR A 241 -12.47 -14.74 -1.73
C THR A 241 -12.35 -13.31 -2.31
N PRO A 242 -13.26 -12.35 -2.01
CA PRO A 242 -13.09 -10.99 -2.53
C PRO A 242 -11.85 -10.26 -1.97
N ILE A 243 -11.39 -10.62 -0.76
CA ILE A 243 -10.15 -10.08 -0.18
C ILE A 243 -8.94 -10.62 -0.93
N SER A 244 -8.90 -11.93 -1.20
CA SER A 244 -7.84 -12.53 -2.01
C SER A 244 -7.76 -11.84 -3.38
N ALA A 245 -8.91 -11.60 -4.04
CA ALA A 245 -8.94 -10.84 -5.29
C ALA A 245 -8.34 -9.42 -5.12
N LEU A 246 -8.66 -8.70 -4.04
CA LEU A 246 -8.15 -7.35 -3.81
C LEU A 246 -6.64 -7.34 -3.56
N ILE A 247 -6.18 -8.18 -2.62
CA ILE A 247 -4.78 -8.28 -2.18
C ILE A 247 -3.87 -8.74 -3.32
N HIS A 248 -4.29 -9.75 -4.08
CA HIS A 248 -3.44 -10.39 -5.09
C HIS A 248 -3.52 -9.76 -6.48
N ALA A 249 -4.65 -9.13 -6.86
CA ALA A 249 -4.79 -8.58 -8.21
C ALA A 249 -4.36 -7.12 -8.33
N ALA A 250 -4.65 -6.28 -7.31
CA ALA A 250 -4.64 -4.83 -7.52
C ALA A 250 -3.90 -4.00 -6.48
N THR A 251 -3.63 -4.53 -5.28
CA THR A 251 -3.27 -3.67 -4.13
C THR A 251 -1.98 -4.08 -3.44
N MET A 252 -2.03 -4.98 -2.47
CA MET A 252 -0.92 -5.27 -1.56
C MET A 252 0.32 -5.75 -2.30
N VAL A 253 0.17 -6.71 -3.22
CA VAL A 253 1.33 -7.20 -3.99
C VAL A 253 1.83 -6.17 -5.02
N ALA A 254 0.95 -5.30 -5.51
CA ALA A 254 1.31 -4.23 -6.41
C ALA A 254 2.01 -3.06 -5.69
N ALA A 255 1.78 -2.87 -4.38
CA ALA A 255 2.40 -1.82 -3.58
C ALA A 255 3.94 -1.91 -3.58
N GLY A 256 4.50 -3.13 -3.50
CA GLY A 256 5.94 -3.36 -3.60
C GLY A 256 6.53 -2.89 -4.92
N VAL A 257 5.92 -3.30 -6.03
CA VAL A 257 6.34 -2.88 -7.37
C VAL A 257 6.15 -1.38 -7.56
N TYR A 258 5.02 -0.82 -7.12
CA TYR A 258 4.73 0.62 -7.16
C TYR A 258 5.82 1.42 -6.45
N MET A 259 6.20 1.01 -5.25
CA MET A 259 7.27 1.66 -4.49
C MET A 259 8.60 1.61 -5.24
N LEU A 260 8.98 0.46 -5.81
CA LEU A 260 10.22 0.34 -6.58
C LEU A 260 10.27 1.24 -7.81
N VAL A 261 9.15 1.39 -8.53
CA VAL A 261 9.06 2.30 -9.68
C VAL A 261 9.12 3.75 -9.18
N ARG A 262 8.40 4.09 -8.11
CA ARG A 262 8.37 5.43 -7.51
C ARG A 262 9.76 5.91 -7.09
N VAL A 263 10.56 5.03 -6.52
CA VAL A 263 11.93 5.32 -6.07
C VAL A 263 12.98 4.83 -7.07
N GLY A 264 12.56 4.65 -8.34
CA GLY A 264 13.39 4.12 -9.41
C GLY A 264 14.67 4.93 -9.63
N PHE A 265 14.65 6.23 -9.36
CA PHE A 265 15.86 7.07 -9.40
C PHE A 265 16.98 6.57 -8.47
N LEU A 266 16.62 6.05 -7.30
CA LEU A 266 17.57 5.51 -6.31
C LEU A 266 17.98 4.08 -6.67
N ILE A 267 17.03 3.25 -7.10
CA ILE A 267 17.30 1.85 -7.46
C ILE A 267 18.18 1.75 -8.72
N GLN A 268 17.87 2.55 -9.75
CA GLN A 268 18.60 2.54 -11.03
C GLN A 268 20.03 3.05 -10.90
N ALA A 269 20.33 3.83 -9.86
CA ALA A 269 21.67 4.32 -9.58
C ALA A 269 22.63 3.20 -9.08
N SER A 270 22.12 2.03 -8.68
CA SER A 270 22.95 0.85 -8.33
C SER A 270 22.69 -0.33 -9.25
N ALA A 271 23.67 -0.63 -10.12
CA ALA A 271 23.63 -1.81 -10.98
C ALA A 271 23.59 -3.13 -10.19
N GLN A 272 24.26 -3.20 -9.04
CA GLN A 272 24.25 -4.40 -8.19
C GLN A 272 22.87 -4.64 -7.58
N ALA A 273 22.20 -3.59 -7.11
CA ALA A 273 20.83 -3.70 -6.59
C ALA A 273 19.86 -4.19 -7.68
N LEU A 274 19.97 -3.65 -8.90
CA LEU A 274 19.17 -4.12 -10.05
C LEU A 274 19.39 -5.60 -10.34
N TRP A 275 20.64 -6.08 -10.36
CA TRP A 275 20.93 -7.50 -10.56
C TRP A 275 20.26 -8.40 -9.52
N VAL A 276 20.32 -8.02 -8.25
CA VAL A 276 19.67 -8.77 -7.16
C VAL A 276 18.15 -8.78 -7.31
N ILE A 277 17.55 -7.62 -7.62
CA ILE A 277 16.10 -7.50 -7.86
C ILE A 277 15.67 -8.40 -9.02
N SER A 278 16.41 -8.36 -10.14
CA SER A 278 16.12 -9.21 -11.30
C SER A 278 16.18 -10.70 -10.96
N TRP A 279 17.23 -11.15 -10.28
CA TRP A 279 17.36 -12.56 -9.88
C TRP A 279 16.27 -13.00 -8.92
N ILE A 280 15.91 -12.18 -7.92
CA ILE A 280 14.82 -12.50 -6.99
C ILE A 280 13.48 -12.58 -7.74
N GLY A 281 13.22 -11.67 -8.68
CA GLY A 281 12.04 -11.73 -9.54
C GLY A 281 12.01 -12.99 -10.40
N THR A 282 13.13 -13.36 -11.04
CA THR A 282 13.25 -14.57 -11.85
C THR A 282 13.03 -15.85 -11.03
N ILE A 283 13.67 -15.95 -9.86
CA ILE A 283 13.50 -17.09 -8.96
C ILE A 283 12.05 -17.20 -8.50
N THR A 284 11.45 -16.08 -8.09
CA THR A 284 10.05 -16.05 -7.65
C THR A 284 9.12 -16.49 -8.77
N ALA A 285 9.31 -15.99 -10.00
CA ALA A 285 8.48 -16.34 -11.14
C ALA A 285 8.59 -17.83 -11.51
N LEU A 286 9.81 -18.37 -11.59
CA LEU A 286 10.04 -19.78 -11.90
C LEU A 286 9.49 -20.69 -10.81
N MET A 287 9.78 -20.37 -9.54
CA MET A 287 9.30 -21.14 -8.39
C MET A 287 7.77 -21.14 -8.31
N ALA A 288 7.13 -19.97 -8.46
CA ALA A 288 5.67 -19.88 -8.45
C ALA A 288 5.04 -20.70 -9.59
N ALA A 289 5.63 -20.68 -10.79
CA ALA A 289 5.15 -21.46 -11.92
C ALA A 289 5.33 -22.98 -11.74
N LEU A 290 6.33 -23.43 -10.99
CA LEU A 290 6.57 -24.86 -10.71
C LEU A 290 5.72 -25.39 -9.54
N ILE A 291 5.29 -24.52 -8.62
CA ILE A 291 4.43 -24.89 -7.49
C ILE A 291 2.95 -24.93 -7.90
N ALA A 292 2.53 -24.04 -8.81
CA ALA A 292 1.17 -23.93 -9.32
C ALA A 292 0.78 -25.12 -10.22
#